data_AF-A0A7W7HL52-F1
#
_entry.id   AF-A0A7W7HL52-F1
#
_cell.length_a   1.000
_cell.length_b   1.000
_cell.length_c   1.000
_cell.angle_alpha   90.00
_cell.angle_beta   90.00
_cell.angle_gamma   90.00
#
_symmetry.space_group_name_H-M   'P 1'
#
loop_
_entity.id
_entity.type
_entity.pdbx_description
1 polymer ?
#
loop_
_entity_poly.entity_id
_entity_poly.type
_entity_poly.pdbx_seq_one_letter_code
_entity_poly.pdbx_strand_id
1 'polypeptide(L)'
;MIAHLERTRLWPGAARDALDAWTRFLRDPYHRLFDPASGCGVLACCPDPMELRRLLHMVSQALPRRDARELRRHLAELDEQW
;
A
#
# COMPACT_ATOMS: atom_id res chain seq x y z
N MET A 1 3.46 1.77 -16.79
CA MET A 1 2.05 2.18 -16.71
C MET A 1 1.33 1.25 -15.74
N ILE A 2 0.64 1.80 -14.73
CA ILE A 2 0.01 1.01 -13.64
C ILE A 2 -0.87 -0.11 -14.16
N ALA A 3 -1.74 0.14 -15.15
CA ALA A 3 -2.64 -0.86 -15.69
C ALA A 3 -1.92 -2.11 -16.26
N HIS A 4 -0.69 -1.97 -16.77
CA HIS A 4 0.09 -3.11 -17.22
C HIS A 4 0.66 -3.90 -16.02
N LEU A 5 1.18 -3.22 -15.00
CA LEU A 5 1.64 -3.86 -13.76
C LEU A 5 0.50 -4.64 -13.09
N GLU A 6 -0.66 -4.00 -12.94
CA GLU A 6 -1.86 -4.60 -12.35
C GLU A 6 -2.33 -5.85 -13.10
N ARG A 7 -2.27 -5.84 -14.43
CA ARG A 7 -2.70 -6.98 -15.24
C ARG A 7 -1.69 -8.13 -15.28
N THR A 8 -0.39 -7.84 -15.16
CA THR A 8 0.68 -8.82 -15.42
C THR A 8 1.31 -9.40 -14.16
N ARG A 9 1.30 -8.66 -13.05
CA ARG A 9 2.03 -9.04 -11.82
C ARG A 9 1.20 -8.90 -10.55
N LEU A 10 0.08 -8.18 -10.59
CA LEU A 10 -0.83 -7.99 -9.46
C LEU A 10 -2.25 -8.37 -9.89
N TRP A 11 -3.26 -7.69 -9.34
CA TRP A 11 -4.66 -7.75 -9.75
C TRP A 11 -5.16 -6.37 -10.23
N PRO A 12 -6.25 -6.32 -11.02
CA PRO A 12 -6.87 -5.05 -11.40
C PRO A 12 -7.27 -4.23 -10.16
N GLY A 13 -6.84 -2.98 -10.09
CA GLY A 13 -7.12 -2.10 -8.94
C GLY A 13 -6.16 -2.23 -7.76
N ALA A 14 -5.13 -3.09 -7.85
CA ALA A 14 -4.16 -3.28 -6.76
C ALA A 14 -3.52 -1.99 -6.25
N ALA A 15 -3.29 -0.99 -7.11
CA ALA A 15 -2.75 0.29 -6.67
C ALA A 15 -3.71 1.05 -5.74
N ARG A 16 -5.01 1.04 -6.07
CA ARG A 16 -6.06 1.65 -5.26
C ARG A 16 -6.26 0.88 -3.97
N ASP A 17 -6.37 -0.45 -4.06
CA ASP A 17 -6.60 -1.31 -2.90
C ASP A 17 -5.47 -1.18 -1.88
N ALA A 18 -4.22 -1.14 -2.34
CA ALA A 18 -3.06 -0.96 -1.46
C ALA A 18 -3.07 0.41 -0.76
N LEU A 19 -3.47 1.48 -1.46
CA LEU A 19 -3.54 2.83 -0.88
C LEU A 19 -4.70 2.96 0.12
N ASP A 20 -5.87 2.42 -0.23
CA ASP A 20 -7.05 2.41 0.63
C ASP A 20 -6.79 1.57 1.90
N ALA A 21 -6.17 0.40 1.76
CA ALA A 21 -5.79 -0.46 2.87
C ALA A 21 -4.74 0.20 3.77
N TRP A 22 -3.71 0.83 3.21
CA TRP A 22 -2.69 1.56 3.99
C TRP A 22 -3.29 2.72 4.78
N THR A 23 -4.15 3.51 4.14
CA THR A 23 -4.84 4.62 4.80
C THR A 23 -5.77 4.11 5.90
N ARG A 24 -6.50 3.03 5.67
CA ARG A 24 -7.38 2.41 6.68
C ARG A 24 -6.58 1.86 7.86
N PHE A 25 -5.45 1.22 7.59
CA PHE A 25 -4.55 0.70 8.61
C PHE A 25 -4.06 1.81 9.54
N LEU A 26 -3.55 2.92 8.99
CA LEU A 26 -3.04 4.04 9.79
C LEU A 26 -4.12 4.76 10.62
N ARG A 27 -5.40 4.69 10.18
CA ARG A 27 -6.53 5.23 10.93
C ARG A 27 -6.93 4.38 12.13
N ASP A 28 -6.52 3.12 12.20
CA ASP A 28 -6.80 2.28 13.36
C ASP A 28 -5.95 2.77 14.55
N PRO A 29 -6.54 3.18 15.68
CA PRO A 29 -5.77 3.68 16.83
C PRO A 29 -4.85 2.62 17.44
N TYR A 30 -5.07 1.34 17.16
CA TYR A 30 -4.26 0.21 17.65
C TYR A 30 -3.27 -0.31 16.61
N HIS A 31 -3.11 0.35 15.46
CA HIS A 31 -2.24 -0.11 14.37
C HIS A 31 -0.77 -0.31 14.81
N ARG A 32 -0.31 0.41 15.83
CA ARG A 32 1.04 0.24 16.43
C ARG A 32 1.20 -1.05 17.24
N LEU A 33 0.09 -1.70 17.60
CA LEU A 33 0.06 -3.01 18.25
C LEU A 33 -0.04 -4.15 17.22
N PHE A 34 0.06 -3.83 15.93
CA PHE A 34 0.01 -4.84 14.88
C PHE A 34 1.07 -5.91 15.09
N ASP A 35 0.63 -7.15 15.12
CA ASP A 35 1.47 -8.33 15.16
C ASP A 35 1.29 -9.11 13.84
N PRO A 36 2.36 -9.27 13.03
CA PRO A 36 2.31 -10.05 11.79
C PRO A 36 1.82 -11.49 12.00
N ALA A 37 2.03 -12.08 13.18
CA ALA A 37 1.58 -13.44 13.48
C ALA A 37 0.07 -13.54 13.76
N SER A 38 -0.59 -12.41 14.00
CA SER A 38 -2.03 -12.33 14.34
C SER A 38 -2.94 -12.10 13.13
N GLY A 39 -2.38 -11.85 11.94
CA GLY A 39 -3.14 -11.56 10.73
C GLY A 39 -3.78 -12.80 10.09
N CYS A 40 -4.96 -12.64 9.48
CA CYS A 40 -5.62 -13.73 8.74
C CYS A 40 -5.03 -13.98 7.33
N GLY A 41 -3.99 -13.25 6.92
CA GLY A 41 -3.35 -13.37 5.61
C GLY A 41 -4.17 -12.84 4.43
N VAL A 42 -5.38 -12.30 4.68
CA VAL A 42 -6.23 -11.70 3.65
C VAL A 42 -6.02 -10.20 3.64
N LEU A 43 -5.44 -9.66 2.56
CA LEU A 43 -5.14 -8.23 2.42
C LEU A 43 -6.35 -7.32 2.71
N ALA A 44 -7.55 -7.71 2.26
CA ALA A 44 -8.78 -6.94 2.46
C ALA A 44 -9.27 -6.93 3.93
N CYS A 45 -8.82 -7.88 4.75
CA CYS A 45 -9.29 -8.09 6.12
C CYS A 45 -8.22 -7.73 7.16
N CYS A 46 -7.00 -8.25 6.99
CA CYS A 46 -5.84 -8.00 7.83
C CYS A 46 -4.62 -7.74 6.93
N PRO A 47 -4.51 -6.55 6.32
CA PRO A 47 -3.37 -6.26 5.46
C PRO A 47 -2.08 -6.22 6.28
N ASP A 48 -1.05 -6.94 5.83
CA ASP A 48 0.30 -6.79 6.35
C ASP A 48 0.86 -5.43 5.89
N PRO A 49 1.19 -4.51 6.82
CA PRO A 49 1.83 -3.24 6.51
C PRO A 49 3.07 -3.34 5.63
N MET A 50 3.89 -4.38 5.83
CA MET A 50 5.10 -4.62 5.04
C MET A 50 4.76 -5.03 3.61
N GLU A 51 3.72 -5.84 3.43
CA GLU A 51 3.21 -6.18 2.10
C GLU A 51 2.63 -4.95 1.39
N LEU A 52 1.83 -4.14 2.09
CA LEU A 52 1.27 -2.89 1.56
C LEU A 52 2.37 -1.93 1.09
N ARG A 53 3.42 -1.72 1.91
CA ARG A 53 4.54 -0.85 1.53
C ARG A 53 5.30 -1.38 0.30
N ARG A 54 5.46 -2.70 0.17
CA ARG A 54 6.06 -3.31 -1.03
C ARG A 54 5.19 -3.08 -2.28
N LEU A 55 3.88 -3.26 -2.16
CA LEU A 55 2.92 -3.00 -3.25
C LEU A 55 2.99 -1.54 -3.70
N LEU A 56 2.89 -0.61 -2.75
CA LEU A 56 2.95 0.84 -3.01
C LEU A 56 4.30 1.25 -3.62
N HIS A 57 5.40 0.62 -3.17
CA HIS A 57 6.70 0.82 -3.78
C HIS A 57 6.72 0.37 -5.25
N MET A 58 6.24 -0.85 -5.56
CA MET A 58 6.16 -1.34 -6.93
C MET A 58 5.31 -0.45 -7.84
N VAL A 59 4.17 0.04 -7.33
CA VAL A 59 3.32 1.01 -8.03
C VAL A 59 4.10 2.30 -8.33
N SER A 60 4.86 2.82 -7.35
CA SER A 60 5.69 4.01 -7.55
C SER A 60 6.78 3.83 -8.62
N GLN A 61 7.28 2.61 -8.83
CA GLN A 61 8.26 2.31 -9.88
C GLN A 61 7.62 2.17 -11.26
N ALA A 62 6.33 1.84 -11.35
CA ALA A 62 5.60 1.67 -12.60
C ALA A 62 4.99 2.97 -13.16
N LEU A 63 5.02 4.05 -12.37
CA LEU A 63 4.51 5.38 -12.70
C LEU A 63 5.54 6.24 -13.45
N PRO A 64 5.08 7.19 -14.31
CA PRO A 64 5.93 8.26 -14.81
C PRO A 64 6.57 9.08 -13.67
N ARG A 65 7.72 9.71 -13.92
CA ARG A 65 8.52 10.39 -12.88
C ARG A 65 7.74 11.44 -12.07
N ARG A 66 6.77 12.13 -12.68
CA ARG A 66 5.94 13.14 -12.01
C ARG A 66 5.00 12.48 -10.99
N ASP A 67 4.17 11.56 -11.45
CA ASP A 67 3.18 10.86 -10.64
C ASP A 67 3.85 10.00 -9.55
N ALA A 68 4.99 9.38 -9.87
CA ALA A 68 5.78 8.64 -8.89
C ALA A 68 6.31 9.54 -7.76
N ARG A 69 6.64 10.80 -8.05
CA ARG A 69 7.09 11.77 -7.04
C ARG A 69 5.93 12.20 -6.14
N GLU A 70 4.78 12.46 -6.73
CA GLU A 70 3.56 12.81 -6.01
C GLU A 70 3.12 11.67 -5.08
N LEU A 71 3.06 10.44 -5.58
CA LEU A 71 2.77 9.27 -4.76
C LEU A 71 3.80 9.10 -3.62
N ARG A 72 5.10 9.21 -3.90
CA ARG A 72 6.13 9.08 -2.85
C ARG A 72 6.02 10.16 -1.78
N ARG A 73 5.64 11.39 -2.16
CA ARG A 73 5.39 12.46 -1.19
C ARG A 73 4.22 12.12 -0.28
N HIS A 74 3.09 11.68 -0.84
CA HIS A 74 1.94 11.25 -0.04
C HIS A 74 2.26 10.06 0.86
N LEU A 75 3.04 9.09 0.37
CA LEU A 75 3.49 7.96 1.19
C LEU A 75 4.39 8.41 2.34
N ALA A 76 5.26 9.40 2.13
CA ALA A 76 6.10 9.96 3.19
C ALA A 76 5.26 10.66 4.28
N GLU A 77 4.22 11.42 3.89
CA GLU A 77 3.28 12.05 4.83
C GLU A 77 2.47 11.01 5.64
N LEU A 78 2.14 9.87 5.02
CA LEU A 78 1.48 8.75 5.71
C LEU A 78 2.46 7.97 6.61
N ASP A 79 3.72 7.83 6.20
CA ASP A 79 4.76 7.16 6.98
C ASP A 79 5.09 7.90 8.29
N GLU A 80 4.79 9.19 8.41
CA GLU A 80 4.91 9.93 9.69
C GLU A 80 3.87 9.48 10.74
N GLN A 81 2.78 8.84 10.31
CA GLN A 81 1.71 8.38 11.19
C GLN A 81 1.89 6.94 11.68
N TRP A 82 2.82 6.21 11.07
CA TRP A 82 3.23 4.86 11.46
C TRP A 82 4.02 4.89 12.77
#